data_AF-A0A947UPI0-F1
#
_entry.id   AF-A0A947UPI0-F1
#
_cell.length_a   1.000
_cell.length_b   1.000
_cell.length_c   1.000
_cell.angle_alpha   90.00
_cell.angle_beta   90.00
_cell.angle_gamma   90.00
#
_symmetry.space_group_name_H-M   'P 1'
#
loop_
_entity.id
_entity.type
_entity.pdbx_description
1 polymer ?
#
loop_
_entity_poly.entity_id
_entity_poly.type
_entity_poly.pdbx_seq_one_letter_code
_entity_poly.pdbx_strand_id
1 'polypeptide(L)'
;MIEWSQMIENAAPAALSTFVVSALMLFLNHRASRRLERYKTELELQLANDRARLEESILRRSAWYEKRSAALVELYGAFYAYLDFLRRHLYFDQRADDVTPMHEFRSACDSLSVFLTDDLKARMDQYTGELLQFWNWAVQNRETDQEEIRRRLDYEIPGYLDRLRVDIGRYLDDVPSTESKE
;
A
#
# COMPACT_ATOMS: atom_id res chain seq x y z
N MET A 1 -52.17 -70.32 -31.64
CA MET A 1 -50.84 -69.83 -32.08
C MET A 1 -50.85 -68.33 -32.45
N ILE A 2 -51.78 -67.53 -31.88
CA ILE A 2 -52.01 -66.10 -32.25
C ILE A 2 -51.67 -65.16 -31.06
N GLU A 3 -51.63 -65.67 -29.82
CA GLU A 3 -51.38 -64.87 -28.62
C GLU A 3 -49.94 -64.34 -28.52
N TRP A 4 -48.95 -65.11 -28.98
CA TRP A 4 -47.54 -64.69 -28.97
C TRP A 4 -47.25 -63.58 -29.98
N SER A 5 -47.86 -63.62 -31.17
CA SER A 5 -47.72 -62.55 -32.17
C SER A 5 -48.37 -61.25 -31.71
N GLN A 6 -49.54 -61.33 -31.05
CA GLN A 6 -50.20 -60.15 -30.48
C GLN A 6 -49.45 -59.59 -29.26
N MET A 7 -48.86 -60.44 -28.42
CA MET A 7 -47.98 -59.96 -27.34
C MET A 7 -46.73 -59.25 -27.88
N ILE A 8 -46.12 -59.76 -28.94
CA ILE A 8 -44.94 -59.15 -29.57
C ILE A 8 -45.32 -57.85 -30.29
N GLU A 9 -46.45 -57.82 -31.01
CA GLU A 9 -46.97 -56.61 -31.66
C GLU A 9 -47.35 -55.52 -30.67
N ASN A 10 -47.82 -55.87 -29.47
CA ASN A 10 -48.16 -54.90 -28.41
C ASN A 10 -46.94 -54.49 -27.57
N ALA A 11 -45.94 -55.37 -27.42
CA ALA A 11 -44.70 -55.08 -26.68
C ALA A 11 -43.66 -54.31 -27.50
N ALA A 12 -43.62 -54.51 -28.82
CA ALA A 12 -42.65 -53.83 -29.69
C ALA A 12 -42.79 -52.29 -29.70
N PRO A 13 -43.99 -51.68 -29.75
CA PRO A 13 -44.17 -50.23 -29.66
C PRO A 13 -43.74 -49.65 -28.31
N ALA A 14 -43.99 -50.38 -27.21
CA ALA A 14 -43.58 -49.98 -25.86
C ALA A 14 -42.07 -50.08 -25.65
N ALA A 15 -41.43 -51.11 -26.21
CA ALA A 15 -39.97 -51.26 -26.20
C ALA A 15 -39.29 -50.19 -27.07
N LEU A 16 -39.85 -49.90 -28.25
CA LEU A 16 -39.36 -48.84 -29.14
C LEU A 16 -39.51 -47.45 -28.50
N SER A 17 -40.65 -47.14 -27.88
CA SER A 17 -40.84 -45.85 -27.21
C SER A 17 -39.89 -45.68 -26.03
N THR A 18 -39.67 -46.73 -25.23
CA THR A 18 -38.70 -46.73 -24.13
C THR A 18 -37.27 -46.54 -24.63
N PHE A 19 -36.90 -47.19 -25.74
CA PHE A 19 -35.59 -47.02 -26.36
C PHE A 19 -35.39 -45.60 -26.90
N VAL A 20 -36.38 -45.03 -27.58
CA VAL A 20 -36.32 -43.66 -28.12
C VAL A 20 -36.19 -42.63 -26.99
N VAL A 21 -36.97 -42.78 -25.91
CA VAL A 21 -36.86 -41.91 -24.73
C VAL A 21 -35.49 -42.04 -24.07
N SER A 22 -34.97 -43.27 -23.94
CA SER A 22 -33.64 -43.51 -23.36
C SER A 22 -32.52 -42.92 -24.21
N ALA A 23 -32.60 -43.07 -25.54
CA ALA A 23 -31.64 -42.49 -26.49
C ALA A 23 -31.69 -40.95 -26.46
N LEU A 24 -32.89 -40.36 -26.39
CA LEU A 24 -33.08 -38.92 -26.25
C LEU A 24 -32.49 -38.41 -24.93
N MET A 25 -32.77 -39.09 -23.81
CA MET A 25 -32.21 -38.75 -22.50
C MET A 25 -30.68 -38.84 -22.50
N LEU A 26 -30.11 -39.90 -23.07
CA LEU A 26 -28.65 -40.04 -23.23
C LEU A 26 -28.06 -38.90 -24.06
N PHE A 27 -28.71 -38.54 -25.17
CA PHE A 27 -28.27 -37.43 -26.02
C PHE A 27 -28.33 -36.07 -25.30
N LEU A 28 -29.43 -35.80 -24.60
CA LEU A 28 -29.60 -34.57 -23.82
C LEU A 28 -28.59 -34.50 -22.66
N ASN A 29 -28.38 -35.62 -21.96
CA ASN A 29 -27.43 -35.70 -20.85
C ASN A 29 -25.99 -35.53 -21.35
N HIS A 30 -25.63 -36.15 -22.47
CA HIS A 30 -24.32 -35.95 -23.11
C HIS A 30 -24.09 -34.50 -23.56
N ARG A 31 -25.12 -33.86 -24.12
CA ARG A 31 -25.06 -32.44 -24.51
C ARG A 31 -24.96 -31.52 -23.30
N ALA A 32 -25.67 -31.81 -22.22
CA ALA A 32 -25.60 -31.05 -20.97
C ALA A 32 -24.25 -31.22 -20.27
N SER A 33 -23.72 -32.44 -20.17
CA SER A 33 -22.41 -32.74 -19.58
C SER A 33 -21.30 -31.98 -20.30
N ARG A 34 -21.28 -31.97 -21.63
CA ARG A 34 -20.30 -31.21 -22.41
C ARG A 34 -20.37 -29.70 -22.19
N ARG A 35 -21.56 -29.15 -21.97
CA ARG A 35 -21.73 -27.71 -21.66
C ARG A 35 -21.24 -27.39 -20.25
N LEU A 36 -21.56 -28.26 -19.28
CA LEU A 36 -21.10 -28.14 -17.90
C LEU A 36 -19.58 -28.25 -17.80
N GLU A 37 -18.95 -29.19 -18.52
CA GLU A 37 -17.50 -29.32 -18.59
C GLU A 37 -16.84 -28.05 -19.15
N ARG A 38 -17.37 -27.48 -20.24
CA ARG A 38 -16.86 -26.21 -20.80
C ARG A 38 -16.99 -25.06 -19.81
N TYR A 39 -18.14 -24.94 -19.16
CA TYR A 39 -18.37 -23.88 -18.18
C TYR A 39 -17.46 -24.05 -16.94
N LYS A 40 -17.24 -25.29 -16.51
CA LYS A 40 -16.27 -25.62 -15.44
C LYS A 40 -14.86 -25.21 -15.84
N THR A 41 -14.41 -25.55 -17.05
CA THR A 41 -13.07 -25.13 -17.53
C THR A 41 -12.94 -23.61 -17.66
N GLU A 42 -14.01 -22.92 -18.05
CA GLU A 42 -14.03 -21.46 -18.14
C GLU A 42 -13.93 -20.82 -16.76
N LEU A 43 -14.66 -21.33 -15.77
CA LEU A 43 -14.58 -20.90 -14.38
C LEU A 43 -13.20 -21.18 -13.76
N GLU A 44 -12.62 -22.35 -14.03
CA GLU A 44 -11.26 -22.68 -13.57
C GLU A 44 -10.23 -21.70 -14.15
N LEU A 45 -10.38 -21.33 -15.42
CA LEU A 45 -9.51 -20.35 -16.08
C LEU A 45 -9.70 -18.93 -15.53
N GLN A 46 -10.95 -18.51 -15.28
CA GLN A 46 -11.24 -17.23 -14.64
C GLN A 46 -10.62 -17.16 -13.24
N LEU A 47 -10.81 -18.20 -12.43
CA LEU A 47 -10.29 -18.27 -11.07
C LEU A 47 -8.75 -18.29 -11.04
N ALA A 48 -8.11 -18.97 -11.99
CA ALA A 48 -6.66 -18.93 -12.14
C ALA A 48 -6.15 -17.53 -12.51
N ASN A 49 -6.84 -16.83 -13.44
CA ASN A 49 -6.50 -15.46 -13.82
C ASN A 49 -6.67 -14.48 -12.66
N ASP A 50 -7.77 -14.60 -11.90
CA ASP A 50 -8.03 -13.74 -10.75
C ASP A 50 -7.01 -13.97 -9.63
N ARG A 51 -6.64 -15.24 -9.38
CA ARG A 51 -5.54 -15.57 -8.45
C ARG A 51 -4.22 -14.93 -8.88
N ALA A 52 -3.84 -15.07 -10.15
CA ALA A 52 -2.60 -14.48 -10.66
C ALA A 52 -2.59 -12.95 -10.54
N ARG A 53 -3.72 -12.29 -10.84
CA ARG A 53 -3.87 -10.83 -10.66
C ARG A 53 -3.76 -10.41 -9.20
N LEU A 54 -4.37 -11.18 -8.30
CA LEU A 54 -4.33 -10.91 -6.87
C LEU A 54 -2.91 -11.08 -6.33
N GLU A 55 -2.22 -12.16 -6.67
CA GLU A 55 -0.81 -12.38 -6.32
C GLU A 55 0.09 -11.24 -6.82
N GLU A 56 -0.06 -10.82 -8.07
CA GLU A 56 0.69 -9.71 -8.63
C GLU A 56 0.39 -8.39 -7.89
N SER A 57 -0.88 -8.14 -7.55
CA SER A 57 -1.28 -6.95 -6.80
C SER A 57 -0.68 -6.92 -5.40
N ILE A 58 -0.62 -8.07 -4.73
CA ILE A 58 -0.02 -8.23 -3.39
C ILE A 58 1.48 -7.93 -3.48
N LEU A 59 2.18 -8.53 -4.44
CA LEU A 59 3.63 -8.32 -4.63
C LEU A 59 3.97 -6.85 -4.94
N ARG A 60 3.19 -6.20 -5.81
CA ARG A 60 3.38 -4.77 -6.12
C ARG A 60 3.12 -3.91 -4.89
N ARG A 61 2.06 -4.22 -4.15
CA ARG A 61 1.69 -3.49 -2.93
C ARG A 61 2.75 -3.66 -1.83
N SER A 62 3.25 -4.87 -1.60
CA SER A 62 4.31 -5.13 -0.61
C SER A 62 5.60 -4.39 -0.95
N ALA A 63 6.03 -4.44 -2.22
CA ALA A 63 7.21 -3.72 -2.68
C ALA A 63 7.05 -2.19 -2.55
N TRP A 64 5.84 -1.67 -2.77
CA TRP A 64 5.55 -0.26 -2.55
C TRP A 64 5.63 0.12 -1.06
N TYR A 65 5.06 -0.70 -0.16
CA TYR A 65 5.14 -0.47 1.29
C TYR A 65 6.58 -0.51 1.81
N GLU A 66 7.39 -1.45 1.30
CA GLU A 66 8.81 -1.55 1.67
C GLU A 66 9.57 -0.28 1.26
N LYS A 67 9.40 0.19 0.02
CA LYS A 67 10.01 1.44 -0.46
C LYS A 67 9.53 2.65 0.34
N ARG A 68 8.24 2.70 0.65
CA ARG A 68 7.64 3.77 1.46
C ARG A 68 8.22 3.79 2.88
N SER A 69 8.36 2.63 3.51
CA SER A 69 8.97 2.53 4.85
C SER A 69 10.43 2.98 4.82
N ALA A 70 11.20 2.57 3.82
CA ALA A 70 12.59 3.00 3.64
C ALA A 70 12.70 4.53 3.47
N ALA A 71 11.82 5.12 2.65
CA ALA A 71 11.75 6.57 2.47
C ALA A 71 11.48 7.31 3.79
N LEU A 72 10.58 6.81 4.63
CA LEU A 72 10.28 7.44 5.93
C LEU A 72 11.48 7.35 6.89
N VAL A 73 12.23 6.25 6.87
CA VAL A 73 13.46 6.10 7.66
C VAL A 73 14.53 7.08 7.18
N GLU A 74 14.71 7.21 5.87
CA GLU A 74 15.66 8.15 5.27
C GLU A 74 15.31 9.61 5.62
N LEU A 75 14.04 9.98 5.47
CA LEU A 75 13.51 11.29 5.85
C LEU A 75 13.76 11.61 7.33
N TYR A 76 13.48 10.65 8.22
CA TYR A 76 13.74 10.79 9.65
C TYR A 76 15.23 10.95 9.96
N GLY A 77 16.10 10.19 9.29
CA GLY A 77 17.55 10.30 9.40
C GLY A 77 18.07 11.67 8.96
N ALA A 78 17.60 12.17 7.83
CA ALA A 78 17.96 13.50 7.33
C ALA A 78 17.49 14.62 8.28
N PHE A 79 16.27 14.47 8.85
CA PHE A 79 15.77 15.42 9.83
C PHE A 79 16.60 15.43 11.11
N TYR A 80 16.95 14.25 11.63
CA TYR A 80 17.82 14.13 12.80
C TYR A 80 19.17 14.80 12.58
N ALA A 81 19.80 14.58 11.41
CA ALA A 81 21.05 15.24 11.04
C ALA A 81 20.91 16.77 11.01
N TYR A 82 19.80 17.30 10.52
CA TYR A 82 19.53 18.74 10.55
C TYR A 82 19.40 19.27 11.99
N LEU A 83 18.67 18.59 12.88
CA LEU A 83 18.56 19.02 14.28
C LEU A 83 19.93 18.98 15.01
N ASP A 84 20.73 17.93 14.77
CA ASP A 84 22.07 17.81 15.34
C ASP A 84 23.01 18.89 14.78
N PHE A 85 22.89 19.24 13.50
CA PHE A 85 23.58 20.39 12.90
C PHE A 85 23.27 21.68 13.65
N LEU A 86 21.98 21.99 13.88
CA LEU A 86 21.54 23.18 14.61
C LEU A 86 22.16 23.22 16.02
N ARG A 87 22.12 22.09 16.72
CA ARG A 87 22.70 21.96 18.05
C ARG A 87 24.21 22.22 18.03
N ARG A 88 24.96 21.56 17.15
CA ARG A 88 26.43 21.68 17.12
C ARG A 88 26.88 23.11 16.82
N HIS A 89 26.26 23.76 15.85
CA HIS A 89 26.68 25.08 15.37
C HIS A 89 26.21 26.23 16.25
N LEU A 90 25.00 26.13 16.81
CA LEU A 90 24.46 27.19 17.66
C LEU A 90 24.90 27.05 19.13
N TYR A 91 25.19 25.82 19.60
CA TYR A 91 25.57 25.58 20.99
C TYR A 91 27.09 25.71 21.24
N PHE A 92 27.92 25.11 20.39
CA PHE A 92 29.38 25.02 20.61
C PHE A 92 30.20 26.06 19.87
N ASP A 93 29.53 27.04 19.26
CA ASP A 93 30.17 28.08 18.45
C ASP A 93 31.12 27.53 17.36
N GLN A 94 30.72 26.43 16.73
CA GLN A 94 31.43 25.94 15.55
C GLN A 94 31.08 26.84 14.36
N ARG A 95 32.09 27.29 13.62
CA ARG A 95 31.86 28.04 12.37
C ARG A 95 31.03 27.16 11.45
N ALA A 96 29.88 27.68 11.05
CA ALA A 96 28.99 27.03 10.11
C ALA A 96 29.53 27.23 8.69
N ASP A 97 30.63 26.54 8.40
CA ASP A 97 31.18 26.54 7.04
C ASP A 97 30.38 25.59 6.14
N ASP A 98 29.54 24.72 6.72
CA ASP A 98 28.78 23.72 5.99
C ASP A 98 27.30 23.63 6.42
N VAL A 99 26.41 24.26 5.64
CA VAL A 99 24.94 24.18 5.80
C VAL A 99 24.33 22.97 5.09
N THR A 100 25.15 22.03 4.60
CA THR A 100 24.72 20.83 3.86
C THR A 100 23.58 20.07 4.53
N PRO A 101 23.55 19.83 5.86
CA PRO A 101 22.46 19.10 6.49
C PRO A 101 21.07 19.75 6.32
N MET A 102 21.00 21.08 6.21
CA MET A 102 19.74 21.78 5.94
C MET A 102 19.25 21.51 4.52
N HIS A 103 20.17 21.50 3.56
CA HIS A 103 19.89 21.24 2.14
C HIS A 103 19.59 19.76 1.88
N GLU A 104 20.28 18.85 2.57
CA GLU A 104 20.05 17.41 2.48
C GLU A 104 18.65 17.05 2.96
N PHE A 105 18.19 17.62 4.08
CA PHE A 105 16.81 17.40 4.53
C PHE A 105 15.80 17.90 3.49
N ARG A 106 15.99 19.11 2.94
CA ARG A 106 15.11 19.62 1.88
C ARG A 106 15.12 18.71 0.65
N SER A 107 16.29 18.29 0.21
CA SER A 107 16.46 17.38 -0.92
C SER A 107 15.79 16.04 -0.68
N ALA A 108 15.85 15.50 0.54
CA ALA A 108 15.19 14.26 0.92
C ALA A 108 13.66 14.40 0.87
N CYS A 109 13.11 15.52 1.35
CA CYS A 109 11.67 15.81 1.23
C CYS A 109 11.21 15.86 -0.23
N ASP A 110 12.00 16.49 -1.10
CA ASP A 110 11.66 16.63 -2.51
C ASP A 110 11.82 15.29 -3.28
N SER A 111 12.92 14.55 -3.06
CA SER A 111 13.20 13.28 -3.73
C SER A 111 12.26 12.15 -3.31
N LEU A 112 11.83 12.14 -2.04
CA LEU A 112 10.98 11.10 -1.48
C LEU A 112 9.48 11.46 -1.56
N SER A 113 9.13 12.61 -2.12
CA SER A 113 7.76 13.14 -2.15
C SER A 113 6.71 12.18 -2.71
N VAL A 114 7.09 11.29 -3.65
CA VAL A 114 6.20 10.25 -4.22
C VAL A 114 5.74 9.23 -3.17
N PHE A 115 6.49 9.08 -2.07
CA PHE A 115 6.21 8.16 -0.97
C PHE A 115 5.62 8.84 0.26
N LEU A 116 5.32 10.14 0.18
CA LEU A 116 4.70 10.93 1.25
C LEU A 116 3.25 11.23 0.88
N THR A 117 2.33 11.28 1.85
CA THR A 117 1.03 11.93 1.63
C THR A 117 1.21 13.44 1.53
N ASP A 118 0.22 14.09 0.93
CA ASP A 118 0.12 15.56 0.90
C ASP A 118 0.19 16.16 2.31
N ASP A 119 -0.48 15.54 3.30
CA ASP A 119 -0.44 15.99 4.69
C ASP A 119 0.94 15.88 5.32
N LEU A 120 1.62 14.74 5.16
CA LEU A 120 2.97 14.55 5.70
C LEU A 120 3.97 15.47 5.02
N LYS A 121 3.83 15.67 3.70
CA LYS A 121 4.62 16.63 2.94
C LYS A 121 4.43 18.06 3.46
N ALA A 122 3.19 18.49 3.66
CA ALA A 122 2.88 19.81 4.22
C ALA A 122 3.50 20.00 5.63
N ARG A 123 3.50 18.94 6.46
CA ARG A 123 4.19 18.94 7.76
C ARG A 123 5.71 19.07 7.60
N MET A 124 6.31 18.40 6.62
CA MET A 124 7.76 18.51 6.39
C MET A 124 8.15 19.90 5.91
N ASP A 125 7.35 20.49 5.02
CA ASP A 125 7.53 21.88 4.59
C ASP A 125 7.40 22.86 5.77
N GLN A 126 6.42 22.63 6.65
CA GLN A 126 6.28 23.40 7.89
C GLN A 126 7.52 23.28 8.78
N TYR A 127 8.01 22.07 9.07
CA TYR A 127 9.22 21.88 9.88
C TYR A 127 10.46 22.51 9.24
N THR A 128 10.61 22.40 7.93
CA THR A 128 11.71 23.05 7.20
C THR A 128 11.69 24.56 7.41
N GLY A 129 10.51 25.18 7.27
CA GLY A 129 10.32 26.61 7.45
C GLY A 129 10.59 27.07 8.89
N GLU A 130 10.04 26.36 9.88
CA GLU A 130 10.22 26.69 11.30
C GLU A 130 11.69 26.59 11.73
N LEU A 131 12.40 25.54 11.33
CA LEU A 131 13.81 25.35 11.66
C LEU A 131 14.72 26.36 10.95
N LEU A 132 14.41 26.71 9.69
CA LEU A 132 15.15 27.75 8.96
C LEU A 132 14.93 29.13 9.59
N GLN A 133 13.70 29.43 10.02
CA GLN A 133 13.41 30.67 10.73
C GLN A 133 14.17 30.73 12.06
N PHE A 134 14.21 29.63 12.80
CA PHE A 134 15.00 29.51 14.03
C PHE A 134 16.49 29.74 13.77
N TRP A 135 17.06 29.09 12.74
CA TRP A 135 18.46 29.27 12.34
C TRP A 135 18.77 30.74 12.06
N ASN A 136 17.99 31.39 11.20
CA ASN A 136 18.22 32.78 10.81
C ASN A 136 18.14 33.73 12.03
N TRP A 137 17.15 33.53 12.90
CA TRP A 137 17.01 34.30 14.13
C TRP A 137 18.20 34.08 15.08
N ALA A 138 18.62 32.82 15.28
CA ALA A 138 19.71 32.48 16.20
C ALA A 138 21.06 33.01 15.73
N VAL A 139 21.32 32.97 14.41
CA VAL A 139 22.55 33.55 13.83
C VAL A 139 22.57 35.07 13.98
N GLN A 140 21.43 35.76 13.79
CA GLN A 140 21.34 37.21 13.92
C GLN A 140 21.50 37.71 15.36
N ASN A 141 21.00 36.97 16.35
CA ASN A 141 20.96 37.38 17.76
C ASN A 141 21.98 36.65 18.63
N ARG A 142 23.01 36.06 18.02
CA ARG A 142 23.95 35.14 18.68
C ARG A 142 24.69 35.75 19.88
N GLU A 143 24.99 37.04 19.80
CA GLU A 143 25.73 37.77 20.85
C GLU A 143 24.82 38.28 21.97
N THR A 144 23.54 38.52 21.69
CA THR A 144 22.58 39.12 22.64
C THR A 144 21.70 38.10 23.34
N ASP A 145 21.29 37.04 22.63
CA ASP A 145 20.25 36.10 23.08
C ASP A 145 20.78 34.67 23.26
N GLN A 146 22.07 34.49 23.57
CA GLN A 146 22.72 33.18 23.64
C GLN A 146 22.01 32.21 24.61
N GLU A 147 21.51 32.72 25.73
CA GLU A 147 20.80 31.92 26.74
C GLU A 147 19.44 31.43 26.24
N GLU A 148 18.71 32.27 25.50
CA GLU A 148 17.45 31.91 24.87
C GLU A 148 17.66 30.90 23.73
N ILE A 149 18.70 31.09 22.91
CA ILE A 149 19.09 30.12 21.87
C ILE A 149 19.37 28.75 22.50
N ARG A 150 20.15 28.69 23.58
CA ARG A 150 20.45 27.44 24.29
C ARG A 150 19.19 26.80 24.88
N ARG A 151 18.32 27.59 25.51
CA ARG A 151 17.03 27.11 26.04
C ARG A 151 16.21 26.43 24.95
N ARG A 152 16.07 27.06 23.78
CA ARG A 152 15.31 26.48 22.67
C ARG A 152 15.96 25.22 22.12
N LEU A 153 17.29 25.18 22.01
CA LEU A 153 18.04 23.97 21.61
C LEU A 153 17.90 22.81 22.59
N ASP A 154 17.78 23.09 23.89
CA ASP A 154 17.70 22.05 24.92
C ASP A 154 16.26 21.53 25.11
N TYR A 155 15.24 22.38 24.91
CA TYR A 155 13.84 22.03 25.23
C TYR A 155 12.87 22.02 24.04
N GLU A 156 13.03 22.90 23.05
CA GLU A 156 12.09 23.02 21.93
C GLU A 156 12.51 22.17 20.74
N ILE A 157 13.76 22.30 20.30
CA ILE A 157 14.31 21.64 19.10
C ILE A 157 14.26 20.11 19.20
N PRO A 158 14.58 19.45 20.34
CA PRO A 158 14.45 17.99 20.45
C PRO A 158 13.00 17.52 20.31
N GLY A 159 12.03 18.35 20.72
CA GLY A 159 10.61 18.05 20.60
C GLY A 159 10.12 17.90 19.15
N TYR A 160 10.82 18.50 18.18
CA TYR A 160 10.48 18.32 16.76
C TYR A 160 10.66 16.89 16.28
N LEU A 161 11.66 16.18 16.79
CA LEU A 161 11.92 14.79 16.41
C LEU A 161 10.79 13.87 16.87
N ASP A 162 10.27 14.09 18.09
CA ASP A 162 9.13 13.35 18.61
C ASP A 162 7.84 13.67 17.84
N ARG A 163 7.61 14.95 17.48
CA ARG A 163 6.46 15.34 16.64
C ARG A 163 6.52 14.66 15.28
N LEU A 164 7.69 14.66 14.62
CA LEU A 164 7.90 13.96 13.35
C LEU A 164 7.59 12.47 13.49
N ARG A 165 8.07 11.82 14.55
CA ARG A 165 7.77 10.41 14.80
C ARG A 165 6.26 10.15 14.92
N VAL A 166 5.53 11.03 15.61
CA VAL A 166 4.06 10.92 15.74
C VAL A 166 3.37 11.12 14.40
N ASP A 167 3.79 12.10 13.60
CA ASP A 167 3.22 12.34 12.27
C ASP A 167 3.48 11.17 11.31
N ILE A 168 4.69 10.59 11.33
CA ILE A 168 5.02 9.37 10.60
C ILE A 168 4.18 8.19 11.09
N GLY A 169 3.97 8.05 12.40
CA GLY A 169 3.14 6.99 12.97
C GLY A 169 1.70 7.05 12.48
N ARG A 170 1.07 8.24 12.54
CA ARG A 170 -0.28 8.46 12.00
C ARG A 170 -0.35 8.13 10.51
N TYR A 171 0.69 8.48 9.76
CA TYR A 171 0.77 8.18 8.34
C TYR A 171 0.85 6.67 8.05
N LEU A 172 1.55 5.90 8.88
CA LEU A 172 1.63 4.45 8.77
C LEU A 172 0.30 3.77 9.14
N ASP A 173 -0.46 4.35 10.07
CA ASP A 173 -1.76 3.85 10.51
C ASP A 173 -2.90 4.12 9.50
N ASP A 174 -2.77 5.15 8.66
CA ASP A 174 -3.76 5.55 7.64
C ASP A 174 -3.78 4.62 6.40
N VAL A 175 -3.33 3.37 6.57
CA VAL A 175 -3.59 2.31 5.59
C VAL A 175 -5.08 2.02 5.66
N PRO A 176 -5.85 2.18 4.57
CA PRO A 176 -7.25 1.81 4.58
C PRO A 176 -7.34 0.34 4.98
N SER A 177 -7.84 0.10 6.19
CA SER A 177 -8.23 -1.24 6.58
C SER A 177 -9.21 -1.70 5.50
N THR A 178 -9.01 -2.91 5.01
CA THR A 178 -9.93 -3.58 4.10
C THR A 178 -11.18 -4.01 4.88
N GLU A 179 -11.69 -3.13 5.75
CA GLU A 179 -13.04 -3.20 6.27
C GLU A 179 -13.94 -2.69 5.16
N SER A 180 -14.18 -3.61 4.22
CA SER A 180 -15.40 -3.69 3.44
C SER A 180 -16.55 -3.38 4.39
N LYS A 181 -17.15 -2.20 4.26
CA LYS A 181 -18.49 -1.96 4.79
C LYS A 181 -19.40 -2.92 4.02
N GLU A 182 -19.78 -4.00 4.70
CA GLU A 182 -20.90 -4.87 4.34
C GLU A 182 -22.20 -4.06 4.16
#